data_AF-A0A2E4ZTZ5-F1
#
_entry.id   AF-A0A2E4ZTZ5-F1
#
_cell.length_a   1.000
_cell.length_b   1.000
_cell.length_c   1.000
_cell.angle_alpha   90.00
_cell.angle_beta   90.00
_cell.angle_gamma   90.00
#
_symmetry.space_group_name_H-M   'P 1'
#
loop_
_entity.id
_entity.type
_entity.pdbx_description
1 polymer ?
#
loop_
_entity_poly.entity_id
_entity_poly.type
_entity_poly.pdbx_seq_one_letter_code
_entity_poly.pdbx_strand_id
1 'polypeptide(L)'
;MNEAEKSFVQSLNLCETLLRDEKKAIEASDAEAIDAILARKEEAFKELSAAGEKIDYSPTEKPEFASRIESIFLAQQDNLELMGDVLSQQNDEATEIRHGQARLRMVKGAYLPSSTRGDRSLN
;
A
#
# COMPACT_ATOMS: atom_id res chain seq x y z
N MET A 1 -28.34 9.25 -20.07
CA MET A 1 -27.55 8.20 -19.40
C MET A 1 -28.51 7.13 -18.91
N ASN A 2 -28.36 5.90 -19.39
CA ASN A 2 -29.22 4.77 -18.98
C ASN A 2 -28.79 4.22 -17.60
N GLU A 3 -29.55 3.25 -17.05
CA GLU A 3 -29.24 2.69 -15.72
C GLU A 3 -27.89 1.94 -15.68
N ALA A 4 -27.50 1.25 -16.75
CA ALA A 4 -26.21 0.57 -16.84
C ALA A 4 -25.04 1.57 -16.80
N GLU A 5 -25.14 2.66 -17.56
CA GLU A 5 -24.15 3.75 -17.56
C GLU A 5 -24.08 4.45 -16.20
N LYS A 6 -25.22 4.65 -15.52
CA LYS A 6 -25.24 5.20 -14.15
C LYS A 6 -24.51 4.29 -13.17
N SER A 7 -24.77 2.99 -13.21
CA SER A 7 -24.08 2.00 -12.39
C SER A 7 -22.57 2.01 -12.67
N PHE A 8 -22.18 2.08 -13.94
CA PHE A 8 -20.76 2.14 -14.32
C PHE A 8 -20.07 3.40 -13.81
N VAL A 9 -20.71 4.56 -13.94
CA VAL A 9 -20.21 5.84 -13.39
C VAL A 9 -20.07 5.79 -11.87
N GLN A 10 -20.99 5.13 -11.17
CA GLN A 10 -20.87 4.94 -9.72
C GLN A 10 -19.66 4.08 -9.35
N SER A 11 -19.42 2.98 -10.07
CA SER A 11 -18.24 2.14 -9.84
C SER A 11 -16.94 2.86 -10.20
N LEU A 12 -16.93 3.70 -11.25
CA LEU A 12 -15.78 4.56 -11.56
C LEU A 12 -15.48 5.54 -10.42
N ASN A 13 -16.52 6.23 -9.90
CA ASN A 13 -16.37 7.15 -8.77
C ASN A 13 -15.79 6.43 -7.54
N LEU A 14 -16.28 5.22 -7.24
CA LEU A 14 -15.79 4.43 -6.11
C LEU A 14 -14.29 4.10 -6.26
N CYS A 15 -13.88 3.64 -7.44
CA CYS A 15 -12.48 3.33 -7.72
C CYS A 15 -11.58 4.57 -7.59
N GLU A 16 -12.00 5.70 -8.17
CA GLU A 16 -11.24 6.96 -8.08
C GLU A 16 -11.12 7.47 -6.63
N THR A 17 -12.17 7.33 -5.82
CA THR A 17 -12.13 7.66 -4.39
C THR A 17 -11.15 6.76 -3.65
N LEU A 18 -11.24 5.44 -3.83
CA LEU A 18 -10.35 4.50 -3.16
C LEU A 18 -8.89 4.72 -3.53
N LEU A 19 -8.58 5.00 -4.80
CA LEU A 19 -7.21 5.30 -5.24
C LEU A 19 -6.67 6.61 -4.64
N ARG A 20 -7.53 7.64 -4.52
CA ARG A 20 -7.14 8.90 -3.87
C ARG A 20 -6.89 8.71 -2.38
N ASP A 21 -7.72 7.93 -1.72
CA ASP A 21 -7.58 7.64 -0.29
C ASP A 21 -6.37 6.74 -0.04
N GLU A 22 -6.09 5.79 -0.93
CA GLU A 22 -4.88 4.96 -0.90
C GLU A 22 -3.63 5.84 -0.97
N LYS A 23 -3.58 6.79 -1.92
CA LYS A 23 -2.45 7.73 -2.03
C LYS A 23 -2.18 8.44 -0.71
N LYS A 24 -3.22 9.01 -0.09
CA LYS A 24 -3.11 9.71 1.19
C LYS A 24 -2.64 8.80 2.32
N ALA A 25 -3.14 7.56 2.35
CA ALA A 25 -2.73 6.58 3.36
C ALA A 25 -1.25 6.19 3.20
N ILE A 26 -0.77 6.04 1.96
CA ILE A 26 0.65 5.81 1.65
C ILE A 26 1.50 7.01 2.07
N GLU A 27 1.13 8.23 1.69
CA GLU A 27 1.83 9.46 2.08
C GLU A 27 1.90 9.63 3.61
N ALA A 28 0.87 9.16 4.33
CA ALA A 28 0.82 9.15 5.79
C ALA A 28 1.53 7.95 6.44
N SER A 29 1.99 6.96 5.66
CA SER A 29 2.47 5.67 6.14
C SER A 29 1.50 4.96 7.10
N ASP A 30 0.20 5.12 6.86
CA ASP A 30 -0.88 4.54 7.68
C ASP A 30 -1.21 3.13 7.21
N ALA A 31 -0.54 2.13 7.81
CA ALA A 31 -0.69 0.73 7.46
C ALA A 31 -2.13 0.21 7.63
N GLU A 32 -2.85 0.64 8.66
CA GLU A 32 -4.23 0.18 8.90
C GLU A 32 -5.18 0.73 7.83
N ALA A 33 -5.02 2.01 7.46
CA ALA A 33 -5.79 2.59 6.37
C ALA A 33 -5.47 1.92 5.02
N ILE A 34 -4.19 1.65 4.74
CA ILE A 34 -3.76 0.95 3.52
C ILE A 34 -4.44 -0.43 3.44
N ASP A 35 -4.36 -1.24 4.50
CA ASP A 35 -4.95 -2.58 4.52
C ASP A 35 -6.47 -2.55 4.31
N ALA A 36 -7.16 -1.61 4.99
CA ALA A 36 -8.60 -1.43 4.84
C ALA A 36 -8.99 -1.03 3.41
N ILE A 37 -8.19 -0.20 2.74
CA ILE A 37 -8.44 0.23 1.37
C ILE A 37 -8.17 -0.91 0.38
N LEU A 38 -7.05 -1.64 0.53
CA LEU A 38 -6.73 -2.78 -0.32
C LEU A 38 -7.82 -3.85 -0.31
N ALA A 39 -8.37 -4.16 0.88
CA ALA A 39 -9.46 -5.11 1.04
C ALA A 39 -10.73 -4.71 0.25
N ARG A 40 -11.02 -3.41 0.16
CA ARG A 40 -12.19 -2.87 -0.56
C ARG A 40 -11.93 -2.65 -2.05
N LYS A 41 -10.69 -2.40 -2.44
CA LYS A 41 -10.30 -2.05 -3.81
C LYS A 41 -10.48 -3.22 -4.77
N GLU A 42 -10.18 -4.45 -4.33
CA GLU A 42 -10.40 -5.64 -5.15
C GLU A 42 -11.89 -5.83 -5.50
N GLU A 43 -12.79 -5.61 -4.54
CA GLU A 43 -14.23 -5.67 -4.77
C GLU A 43 -14.69 -4.54 -5.70
N ALA A 44 -14.22 -3.31 -5.48
CA ALA A 44 -14.56 -2.17 -6.33
C ALA A 44 -14.16 -2.36 -7.81
N PHE A 45 -12.99 -2.97 -8.08
CA PHE A 45 -12.59 -3.29 -9.45
C PHE A 45 -13.46 -4.39 -10.08
N LYS A 46 -13.88 -5.39 -9.31
CA LYS A 46 -14.84 -6.40 -9.78
C LYS A 46 -16.19 -5.78 -10.09
N GLU A 47 -16.68 -4.89 -9.23
CA GLU A 47 -17.91 -4.13 -9.47
C GLU A 47 -17.82 -3.27 -10.74
N LEU A 48 -16.69 -2.58 -10.95
CA LEU A 48 -16.46 -1.78 -12.15
C LEU A 48 -16.50 -2.64 -13.43
N SER A 49 -15.82 -3.79 -13.41
CA SER A 49 -15.83 -4.74 -14.53
C SER A 49 -17.26 -5.24 -14.81
N ALA A 50 -17.96 -5.70 -13.78
CA ALA A 50 -19.33 -6.21 -13.89
C ALA A 50 -20.35 -5.14 -14.31
N ALA A 51 -20.13 -3.87 -13.93
CA ALA A 51 -20.93 -2.76 -14.41
C ALA A 51 -20.64 -2.44 -15.89
N GLY A 52 -19.37 -2.57 -16.31
CA GLY A 52 -18.96 -2.39 -17.70
C GLY A 52 -19.57 -3.43 -18.64
N GLU A 53 -19.67 -4.68 -18.20
CA GLU A 53 -20.31 -5.78 -18.97
C GLU A 53 -21.81 -5.57 -19.22
N LYS A 54 -22.47 -4.72 -18.43
CA LYS A 54 -23.90 -4.38 -18.60
C LYS A 54 -24.13 -3.27 -19.62
N ILE A 55 -23.08 -2.63 -20.12
CA ILE A 55 -23.18 -1.61 -21.15
C ILE A 55 -23.17 -2.33 -22.52
N ASP A 56 -24.12 -1.96 -23.39
CA ASP A 56 -24.31 -2.61 -24.71
C ASP A 56 -23.16 -2.34 -25.71
N TYR A 57 -22.18 -1.52 -25.33
CA TYR A 57 -21.03 -1.13 -26.12
C TYR A 57 -19.78 -1.13 -25.23
N SER A 58 -18.59 -1.19 -25.83
CA SER A 58 -17.35 -1.14 -25.04
C SER A 58 -17.26 0.20 -24.30
N PRO A 59 -17.08 0.23 -22.96
CA PRO A 59 -17.00 1.50 -22.23
C PRO A 59 -15.91 2.45 -22.74
N THR A 60 -14.86 1.92 -23.38
CA THR A 60 -13.79 2.72 -23.99
C THR A 60 -14.20 3.46 -25.27
N GLU A 61 -15.33 3.13 -25.88
CA GLU A 61 -15.85 3.85 -27.06
C GLU A 61 -16.40 5.22 -26.69
N LYS A 62 -16.78 5.44 -25.42
CA LYS A 62 -17.20 6.74 -24.92
C LYS A 62 -15.98 7.50 -24.36
N PRO A 63 -15.59 8.66 -24.93
CA PRO A 63 -14.37 9.37 -24.52
C PRO A 63 -14.31 9.72 -23.04
N GLU A 64 -15.46 10.07 -22.45
CA GLU A 64 -15.57 10.36 -21.01
C GLU A 64 -15.20 9.14 -20.14
N PHE A 65 -15.69 7.96 -20.50
CA PHE A 65 -15.40 6.73 -19.76
C PHE A 65 -13.96 6.27 -20.01
N ALA A 66 -13.49 6.34 -21.25
CA ALA A 66 -12.10 6.01 -21.60
C ALA A 66 -11.10 6.84 -20.79
N SER A 67 -11.30 8.17 -20.73
CA SER A 67 -10.43 9.08 -19.98
C SER A 67 -10.41 8.76 -18.47
N ARG A 68 -11.55 8.37 -17.90
CA ARG A 68 -11.64 8.00 -16.49
C ARG A 68 -11.00 6.66 -16.18
N ILE A 69 -11.18 5.66 -17.05
CA ILE A 69 -10.50 4.37 -16.95
C ILE A 69 -8.98 4.57 -17.03
N GLU A 70 -8.50 5.37 -17.97
CA GLU A 70 -7.08 5.73 -18.09
C GLU A 70 -6.57 6.44 -16.82
N SER A 71 -7.34 7.38 -16.27
CA SER A 71 -7.00 8.06 -15.02
C SER A 71 -6.90 7.09 -13.83
N ILE A 72 -7.75 6.07 -13.77
CA ILE A 72 -7.69 5.00 -12.75
C ILE A 72 -6.41 4.19 -12.90
N PHE A 73 -6.02 3.82 -14.14
CA PHE A 73 -4.76 3.11 -14.39
C PHE A 73 -3.55 3.92 -13.96
N LEU A 74 -3.48 5.20 -14.35
CA LEU A 74 -2.39 6.09 -13.98
C LEU A 74 -2.31 6.28 -12.46
N ALA A 75 -3.45 6.52 -11.80
CA ALA A 75 -3.47 6.65 -10.34
C ALA A 75 -3.04 5.36 -9.61
N GLN A 76 -3.41 4.19 -10.13
CA GLN A 76 -2.95 2.92 -9.56
C GLN A 76 -1.45 2.72 -9.76
N GLN A 77 -0.90 3.11 -10.91
CA GLN A 77 0.53 3.07 -11.17
C GLN A 77 1.28 4.00 -10.20
N ASP A 78 0.85 5.26 -10.09
CA ASP A 78 1.43 6.25 -9.18
C ASP A 78 1.44 5.73 -7.73
N ASN A 79 0.34 5.13 -7.28
CA ASN A 79 0.25 4.56 -5.94
C ASN A 79 1.22 3.39 -5.71
N LEU A 80 1.46 2.55 -6.72
CA LEU A 80 2.41 1.43 -6.63
C LEU A 80 3.85 1.94 -6.54
N GLU A 81 4.19 2.93 -7.36
CA GLU A 81 5.51 3.58 -7.33
C GLU A 81 5.74 4.24 -5.97
N LEU A 82 4.77 5.02 -5.49
CA LEU A 82 4.84 5.67 -4.18
C LEU A 82 4.97 4.67 -3.02
N MET A 83 4.21 3.56 -3.05
CA MET A 83 4.33 2.50 -2.05
C MET A 83 5.73 1.88 -2.06
N GLY A 84 6.28 1.64 -3.25
CA GLY A 84 7.64 1.12 -3.41
C GLY A 84 8.70 2.04 -2.77
N ASP A 85 8.58 3.34 -3.00
CA ASP A 85 9.48 4.35 -2.43
C ASP A 85 9.41 4.38 -0.89
N VAL A 86 8.18 4.39 -0.33
CA VAL A 86 7.97 4.36 1.13
C VAL A 86 8.57 3.11 1.76
N LEU A 87 8.35 1.93 1.15
CA LEU A 87 8.92 0.68 1.64
C LEU A 87 10.45 0.65 1.56
N SER A 88 11.03 1.24 0.50
CA SER A 88 12.48 1.38 0.37
C SER A 88 13.06 2.25 1.49
N GLN A 89 12.43 3.40 1.77
CA GLN A 89 12.86 4.30 2.85
C GLN A 89 12.78 3.61 4.21
N GLN A 90 11.70 2.90 4.50
CA GLN A 90 11.55 2.16 5.76
C GLN A 90 12.61 1.06 5.92
N ASN A 91 13.03 0.41 4.82
CA ASN A 91 14.09 -0.58 4.86
C ASN A 91 15.47 0.04 5.15
N ASP A 92 15.74 1.24 4.64
CA ASP A 92 16.96 1.99 4.95
C ASP A 92 17.00 2.39 6.43
N GLU A 93 15.87 2.88 6.97
CA GLU A 93 15.73 3.18 8.40
C GLU A 93 15.92 1.93 9.29
N ALA A 94 15.32 0.81 8.91
CA ALA A 94 15.51 -0.46 9.60
C ALA A 94 16.98 -0.93 9.58
N THR A 95 17.69 -0.66 8.48
CA THR A 95 19.12 -0.95 8.37
C THR A 95 19.94 -0.12 9.34
N GLU A 96 19.65 1.19 9.47
CA GLU A 96 20.34 2.04 10.45
C GLU A 96 20.07 1.61 11.89
N ILE A 97 18.83 1.19 12.22
CA ILE A 97 18.51 0.63 13.54
C ILE A 97 19.37 -0.60 13.84
N ARG A 98 19.52 -1.52 12.88
CA ARG A 98 20.38 -2.71 13.02
C ARG A 98 21.84 -2.32 13.26
N HIS A 99 22.36 -1.33 12.54
CA HIS A 99 23.71 -0.81 12.77
C HIS A 99 23.86 -0.18 14.16
N GLY A 100 22.86 0.58 14.61
CA GLY A 100 22.80 1.13 15.97
C GLY A 100 22.85 0.05 17.06
N GLN A 101 22.09 -1.04 16.90
CA GLN A 101 22.13 -2.17 17.81
C GLN A 101 23.51 -2.85 17.84
N ALA A 102 24.18 -3.00 16.69
CA ALA A 102 25.53 -3.54 16.63
C ALA A 102 26.54 -2.65 17.38
N ARG A 103 26.46 -1.31 17.19
CA ARG A 103 27.28 -0.34 17.94
C ARG A 103 27.05 -0.43 19.45
N LEU A 104 25.78 -0.53 19.89
CA LEU A 104 25.45 -0.73 21.30
C LEU A 104 26.03 -2.02 21.88
N ARG A 105 25.99 -3.14 21.13
CA ARG A 105 26.60 -4.41 21.56
C ARG A 105 28.11 -4.29 21.73
N MET A 106 28.79 -3.57 20.83
CA MET A 106 30.24 -3.32 20.93
C MET A 106 30.58 -2.52 22.19
N VAL A 107 29.88 -1.42 22.44
CA VAL A 107 30.09 -0.59 23.64
C VAL A 107 29.80 -1.40 24.91
N LYS A 108 28.70 -2.16 24.94
CA LYS A 108 28.37 -3.04 26.06
C LYS A 108 29.49 -4.05 26.33
N GLY A 109 30.04 -4.69 25.31
CA GLY A 109 31.15 -5.64 25.47
C GLY A 109 32.45 -5.00 25.96
N ALA A 110 32.70 -3.74 25.65
CA ALA A 110 33.92 -3.03 26.05
C ALA A 110 33.90 -2.54 27.51
N TYR A 111 32.73 -2.19 28.05
CA TYR A 111 32.62 -1.47 29.33
C TYR A 111 31.75 -2.16 30.38
N LEU A 112 30.90 -3.11 30.01
CA LEU A 112 30.12 -3.88 30.97
C LEU A 112 30.78 -5.25 31.14
N PRO A 113 31.27 -5.60 32.35
CA PRO A 113 31.78 -6.93 32.59
C PRO A 113 30.67 -7.94 32.31
N SER A 114 31.03 -9.03 31.63
CA SER A 114 30.19 -10.21 31.48
C SER A 114 30.01 -10.85 32.85
N SER A 115 29.14 -10.28 33.67
CA SER A 115 28.84 -10.77 35.02
C SER A 115 28.06 -12.10 34.93
N THR A 116 28.84 -13.16 34.82
CA THR A 116 28.80 -14.45 35.55
C THR A 116 27.53 -15.32 35.53
N ARG A 117 27.68 -16.56 34.99
CA ARG A 117 27.39 -17.86 35.66
C ARG A 117 27.65 -19.04 34.69
N GLY A 118 28.36 -20.11 35.05
CA GLY A 118 28.93 -20.46 36.33
C GLY A 118 30.04 -21.50 36.19
N ASP A 119 31.09 -21.26 36.94
CA ASP A 119 32.12 -22.20 37.30
C ASP A 119 31.46 -23.38 38.05
N ARG A 120 31.18 -24.48 37.35
CA ARG A 120 30.91 -25.78 37.98
C ARG A 120 32.26 -26.41 38.26
N SER A 121 32.90 -25.93 39.32
CA SER A 121 33.99 -26.64 39.97
C SER A 121 33.66 -26.72 41.45
N LEU A 122 32.88 -27.74 41.82
CA LEU A 122 32.78 -28.25 43.18
C LEU A 122 32.61 -29.77 43.09
N ASN A 123 33.73 -30.44 43.34
CA ASN A 123 33.94 -31.77 43.96
C ASN A 123 32.95 -32.90 43.70
#